data_AF-K2FS76-F1
#
_entry.id   AF-K2FS76-F1
#
_cell.length_a   1.000
_cell.length_b   1.000
_cell.length_c   1.000
_cell.angle_alpha   90.00
_cell.angle_beta   90.00
_cell.angle_gamma   90.00
#
_symmetry.space_group_name_H-M   'P 1'
#
loop_
_entity.id
_entity.type
_entity.pdbx_description
1 polymer ?
#
loop_
_entity_poly.entity_id
_entity_poly.type
_entity_poly.pdbx_seq_one_letter_code
_entity_poly.pdbx_strand_id
1 'polypeptide(L)'
;MKKFNFDKSDFASRYDAARDVNCPVDLLVKLAGDKSRDVRSAVANNLNCPNKLKVKLALYEKNLLERIGVASDSGSPAAVLARLADDEEFDVRYAVAKNIRCPAKVLIKLVRDEFSDVRNAVAGNPNCPSALLAELALSFRSTVARNMNCPMDVLAKLAEDYEPYVRIDVTKNKNCTAKVLVKLASDEEPEVRYAVARSANCPAGALVMLAADKFHLTRCAVAENTNCPGKLLAKLAKSKIVSVRVAVADNLVCPLELLEKLAGDSSSNVRYAVADNPNCTLELMKKALAGNHASRKAISDRQPLKLPKQLVRLRKRIESTVKPFVSMRKFGGDKLPDEFILGSLRERTFEKKLRLWQSKVGGFPYLPKDHEYPTDPNGCPLLLQVQINFADVPKLDMYPDKGILQIYLGNADGFPYGLNLADGMDQSYFRVLYFPEVIYDKDALVTDFEFLPIDRSGLPCSDIAPIEFDLKYGPISKGDYRFDQLLLGGSDDNEAYEITEAYPEKFSGYGSKLGGYPEFVQGDPRESYQCFPSIKLDRGTWKMDMDKIGWQGKASDFEFILLLQLDDGFGFEWGSGGIGNFFIRKADLLKRDFSKVLYDWSCM
;
A
#
# COMPACT_ATOMS: atom_id res chain seq x y z
N MET A 1 -30.25 14.91 20.63
CA MET A 1 -30.25 15.84 19.47
C MET A 1 -30.26 17.27 19.97
N LYS A 2 -29.16 18.02 19.81
CA LYS A 2 -29.19 19.48 20.02
C LYS A 2 -30.21 20.06 19.04
N LYS A 3 -31.24 20.74 19.53
CA LYS A 3 -32.10 21.56 18.67
C LYS A 3 -31.22 22.68 18.11
N PHE A 4 -30.99 22.69 16.80
CA PHE A 4 -30.42 23.85 16.11
C PHE A 4 -31.39 25.00 16.30
N ASN A 5 -31.14 25.83 17.31
CA ASN A 5 -31.92 27.04 17.54
C ASN A 5 -31.30 28.11 16.66
N PHE A 6 -32.03 28.46 15.60
CA PHE A 6 -31.45 29.07 14.45
C PHE A 6 -32.39 30.16 13.91
N ASP A 7 -31.96 31.42 13.90
CA ASP A 7 -32.79 32.52 13.42
C ASP A 7 -32.79 32.59 11.89
N LYS A 8 -33.91 32.17 11.28
CA LYS A 8 -34.10 32.15 9.82
C LYS A 8 -33.97 33.53 9.17
N SER A 9 -34.12 34.62 9.92
CA SER A 9 -34.00 35.98 9.39
C SER A 9 -32.55 36.49 9.38
N ASP A 10 -31.68 35.97 10.25
CA ASP A 10 -30.30 36.43 10.41
C ASP A 10 -29.27 35.68 9.52
N PHE A 11 -28.39 36.45 8.87
CA PHE A 11 -27.38 35.91 7.96
C PHE A 11 -26.28 35.13 8.68
N ALA A 12 -25.70 35.70 9.73
CA ALA A 12 -24.53 35.11 10.41
C ALA A 12 -24.92 33.77 11.01
N SER A 13 -26.08 33.77 11.64
CA SER A 13 -26.73 32.56 12.07
C SER A 13 -26.80 31.57 10.86
N ARG A 14 -27.40 31.92 9.69
CA ARG A 14 -27.70 30.92 8.63
C ARG A 14 -26.43 30.31 8.07
N TYR A 15 -25.40 31.12 8.03
CA TYR A 15 -24.06 30.74 7.62
C TYR A 15 -23.41 29.77 8.61
N ASP A 16 -23.47 30.04 9.91
CA ASP A 16 -22.92 29.16 10.95
C ASP A 16 -23.62 27.80 10.96
N ALA A 17 -24.96 27.80 10.85
CA ALA A 17 -25.72 26.55 10.73
C ALA A 17 -25.35 25.76 9.46
N ALA A 18 -25.07 26.44 8.35
CA ALA A 18 -24.62 25.79 7.11
C ALA A 18 -23.19 25.21 7.22
N ARG A 19 -22.33 25.77 8.08
CA ARG A 19 -20.94 25.31 8.29
C ARG A 19 -20.79 24.25 9.37
N ASP A 20 -21.75 24.14 10.28
CA ASP A 20 -21.70 23.18 11.38
C ASP A 20 -21.69 21.74 10.84
N VAL A 21 -20.64 20.99 11.18
CA VAL A 21 -20.45 19.58 10.78
C VAL A 21 -21.55 18.65 11.29
N ASN A 22 -22.34 19.07 12.28
CA ASN A 22 -23.48 18.33 12.81
C ASN A 22 -24.82 18.83 12.26
N CYS A 23 -24.82 19.75 11.29
CA CYS A 23 -26.04 20.27 10.70
C CYS A 23 -26.86 19.13 10.07
N PRO A 24 -28.15 18.97 10.45
CA PRO A 24 -29.00 17.93 9.90
C PRO A 24 -29.21 18.11 8.39
N VAL A 25 -29.25 17.01 7.66
CA VAL A 25 -29.48 16.98 6.20
C VAL A 25 -30.70 17.79 5.78
N ASP A 26 -31.83 17.68 6.49
CA ASP A 26 -33.06 18.41 6.16
C ASP A 26 -32.91 19.93 6.28
N LEU A 27 -32.04 20.40 7.18
CA LEU A 27 -31.73 21.82 7.32
C LEU A 27 -30.79 22.28 6.20
N LEU A 28 -29.79 21.48 5.86
CA LEU A 28 -28.92 21.72 4.69
C LEU A 28 -29.74 21.80 3.39
N VAL A 29 -30.73 20.92 3.20
CA VAL A 29 -31.66 20.97 2.05
C VAL A 29 -32.43 22.29 1.98
N LYS A 30 -32.84 22.84 3.13
CA LYS A 30 -33.53 24.15 3.19
C LYS A 30 -32.56 25.30 2.92
N LEU A 31 -31.38 25.29 3.54
CA LEU A 31 -30.34 26.31 3.38
C LEU A 31 -29.73 26.31 1.97
N ALA A 32 -29.82 25.20 1.23
CA ALA A 32 -29.44 25.15 -0.17
C ALA A 32 -30.29 26.08 -1.08
N GLY A 33 -31.49 26.47 -0.61
CA GLY A 33 -32.34 27.47 -1.26
C GLY A 33 -32.22 28.87 -0.65
N ASP A 34 -31.23 29.12 0.23
CA ASP A 34 -31.07 30.42 0.88
C ASP A 34 -30.91 31.55 -0.14
N LYS A 35 -31.19 32.80 0.22
CA LYS A 35 -30.96 33.96 -0.65
C LYS A 35 -29.47 34.35 -0.71
N SER A 36 -28.70 34.10 0.34
CA SER A 36 -27.29 34.42 0.43
C SER A 36 -26.42 33.36 -0.24
N ARG A 37 -25.46 33.83 -1.04
CA ARG A 37 -24.46 33.01 -1.71
C ARG A 37 -23.58 32.25 -0.72
N ASP A 38 -23.09 32.94 0.31
CA ASP A 38 -22.14 32.37 1.26
C ASP A 38 -22.77 31.23 2.06
N VAL A 39 -24.06 31.35 2.38
CA VAL A 39 -24.83 30.29 3.05
C VAL A 39 -24.94 29.06 2.15
N ARG A 40 -25.26 29.23 0.86
CA ARG A 40 -25.36 28.11 -0.08
C ARG A 40 -24.00 27.43 -0.34
N SER A 41 -22.91 28.20 -0.43
CA SER A 41 -21.55 27.64 -0.54
C SER A 41 -21.11 26.90 0.74
N ALA A 42 -21.47 27.42 1.92
CA ALA A 42 -21.27 26.71 3.18
C ALA A 42 -22.03 25.37 3.20
N VAL A 43 -23.26 25.31 2.69
CA VAL A 43 -24.01 24.06 2.53
C VAL A 43 -23.29 23.09 1.59
N ALA A 44 -22.76 23.56 0.46
CA ALA A 44 -22.03 22.70 -0.49
C ALA A 44 -20.76 22.10 0.12
N ASN A 45 -20.07 22.86 0.98
CA ASN A 45 -18.84 22.44 1.66
C ASN A 45 -19.08 21.67 2.97
N ASN A 46 -20.32 21.52 3.41
CA ASN A 46 -20.66 20.78 4.61
C ASN A 46 -20.46 19.26 4.41
N LEU A 47 -19.83 18.61 5.39
CA LEU A 47 -19.57 17.15 5.40
C LEU A 47 -20.86 16.32 5.32
N ASN A 48 -21.94 16.77 5.98
CA ASN A 48 -23.24 16.11 5.98
C ASN A 48 -24.11 16.45 4.78
N CYS A 49 -23.68 17.34 3.88
CA CYS A 49 -24.48 17.71 2.71
C CYS A 49 -24.56 16.53 1.73
N PRO A 50 -25.76 16.04 1.37
CA PRO A 50 -25.88 14.92 0.44
C PRO A 50 -25.28 15.24 -0.93
N ASN A 51 -24.59 14.28 -1.55
CA ASN A 51 -23.97 14.49 -2.88
C ASN A 51 -24.94 15.00 -3.94
N LYS A 52 -26.21 14.55 -3.92
CA LYS A 52 -27.27 15.04 -4.82
C LYS A 52 -27.56 16.53 -4.64
N LEU A 53 -27.41 17.05 -3.42
CA LEU A 53 -27.59 18.46 -3.08
C LEU A 53 -26.35 19.28 -3.42
N LYS A 54 -25.13 18.77 -3.13
CA LYS A 54 -23.85 19.38 -3.54
C LYS A 54 -23.80 19.60 -5.04
N VAL A 55 -24.16 18.57 -5.80
CA VAL A 55 -24.34 18.63 -7.24
C VAL A 55 -25.33 19.74 -7.64
N LYS A 56 -26.52 19.79 -7.02
CA LYS A 56 -27.53 20.80 -7.35
C LYS A 56 -27.03 22.22 -7.11
N LEU A 57 -26.26 22.44 -6.05
CA LEU A 57 -25.70 23.74 -5.66
C LEU A 57 -24.56 24.18 -6.58
N ALA A 58 -23.60 23.31 -6.88
CA ALA A 58 -22.54 23.60 -7.85
C ALA A 58 -23.10 23.96 -9.23
N LEU A 59 -24.26 23.38 -9.55
CA LEU A 59 -24.99 23.61 -10.79
C LEU A 59 -25.89 24.88 -10.77
N TYR A 60 -26.06 25.54 -9.63
CA TYR A 60 -26.94 26.70 -9.48
C TYR A 60 -26.19 28.03 -9.62
N GLU A 61 -24.86 28.06 -9.42
CA GLU A 61 -24.11 29.31 -9.35
C GLU A 61 -22.89 29.39 -10.27
N LYS A 62 -22.50 30.63 -10.61
CA LYS A 62 -21.30 30.97 -11.38
C LYS A 62 -19.98 30.75 -10.60
N ASN A 63 -19.89 29.75 -9.72
CA ASN A 63 -18.66 29.46 -8.98
C ASN A 63 -17.81 28.42 -9.73
N LEU A 64 -16.78 28.90 -10.42
CA LEU A 64 -15.87 28.08 -11.23
C LEU A 64 -15.26 26.91 -10.43
N LEU A 65 -14.75 27.15 -9.23
CA LEU A 65 -14.04 26.12 -8.45
C LEU A 65 -14.96 24.97 -8.01
N GLU A 66 -16.20 25.28 -7.63
CA GLU A 66 -17.17 24.25 -7.24
C GLU A 66 -17.61 23.41 -8.44
N ARG A 67 -17.75 24.01 -9.62
CA ARG A 67 -18.05 23.29 -10.87
C ARG A 67 -16.90 22.37 -11.28
N ILE A 68 -15.65 22.82 -11.17
CA ILE A 68 -14.46 21.99 -11.39
C ILE A 68 -14.42 20.83 -10.39
N GLY A 69 -14.69 21.11 -9.10
CA GLY A 69 -14.74 20.10 -8.05
C GLY A 69 -15.77 19.00 -8.35
N VAL A 70 -16.99 19.39 -8.70
CA VAL A 70 -18.03 18.43 -9.11
C VAL A 70 -17.66 17.70 -10.41
N ALA A 71 -17.10 18.38 -11.40
CA ALA A 71 -16.66 17.73 -12.64
C ALA A 71 -15.55 16.69 -12.39
N SER A 72 -14.67 16.93 -11.42
CA SER A 72 -13.54 16.05 -11.09
C SER A 72 -13.91 14.87 -10.19
N ASP A 73 -15.03 14.94 -9.47
CA ASP A 73 -15.47 13.89 -8.56
C ASP A 73 -15.88 12.61 -9.32
N SER A 74 -15.22 11.49 -9.03
CA SER A 74 -15.55 10.16 -9.58
C SER A 74 -16.95 9.65 -9.18
N GLY A 75 -17.57 10.25 -8.17
CA GLY A 75 -18.95 10.00 -7.74
C GLY A 75 -20.01 10.79 -8.51
N SER A 76 -19.61 11.72 -9.38
CA SER A 76 -20.55 12.61 -10.07
C SER A 76 -21.51 11.86 -10.99
N PRO A 77 -22.84 12.11 -10.87
CA PRO A 77 -23.83 11.48 -11.73
C PRO A 77 -23.65 11.83 -13.21
N ALA A 78 -23.94 10.87 -14.10
CA ALA A 78 -23.83 11.03 -15.55
C ALA A 78 -24.59 12.26 -16.09
N ALA A 79 -25.79 12.56 -15.58
CA ALA A 79 -26.59 13.71 -16.00
C ALA A 79 -25.93 15.06 -15.64
N VAL A 80 -25.13 15.09 -14.58
CA VAL A 80 -24.41 16.29 -14.11
C VAL A 80 -23.23 16.55 -15.01
N LEU A 81 -22.42 15.53 -15.28
CA LEU A 81 -21.32 15.60 -16.23
C LEU A 81 -21.79 16.01 -17.62
N ALA A 82 -22.95 15.49 -18.06
CA ALA A 82 -23.56 15.91 -19.32
C ALA A 82 -23.91 17.40 -19.36
N ARG A 83 -24.32 17.98 -18.22
CA ARG A 83 -24.64 19.41 -18.11
C ARG A 83 -23.38 20.28 -18.01
N LEU A 84 -22.37 19.82 -17.28
CA LEU A 84 -21.08 20.52 -17.14
C LEU A 84 -20.23 20.44 -18.42
N ALA A 85 -20.52 19.52 -19.33
CA ALA A 85 -19.90 19.50 -20.66
C ALA A 85 -20.31 20.69 -21.55
N ASP A 86 -21.37 21.42 -21.18
CA ASP A 86 -21.80 22.68 -21.82
C ASP A 86 -21.29 23.92 -21.10
N ASP A 87 -20.43 23.77 -20.10
CA ASP A 87 -19.96 24.90 -19.30
C ASP A 87 -19.15 25.88 -20.16
N GLU A 88 -19.32 27.19 -19.92
CA GLU A 88 -18.57 28.23 -20.64
C GLU A 88 -17.08 28.16 -20.35
N GLU A 89 -16.70 27.63 -19.19
CA GLU A 89 -15.33 27.61 -18.69
C GLU A 89 -14.58 26.35 -19.15
N PHE A 90 -13.43 26.58 -19.78
CA PHE A 90 -12.51 25.54 -20.26
C PHE A 90 -12.16 24.52 -19.18
N ASP A 91 -11.81 24.98 -17.97
CA ASP A 91 -11.35 24.11 -16.88
C ASP A 91 -12.43 23.12 -16.43
N VAL A 92 -13.69 23.53 -16.48
CA VAL A 92 -14.84 22.67 -16.14
C VAL A 92 -14.99 21.58 -17.19
N ARG A 93 -14.99 21.94 -18.49
CA ARG A 93 -15.12 20.96 -19.59
C ARG A 93 -13.93 20.00 -19.63
N TYR A 94 -12.73 20.49 -19.37
CA TYR A 94 -11.52 19.68 -19.22
C TYR A 94 -11.65 18.67 -18.07
N ALA A 95 -12.13 19.10 -16.90
CA ALA A 95 -12.38 18.23 -15.75
C ALA A 95 -13.43 17.14 -16.08
N VAL A 96 -14.51 17.49 -16.79
CA VAL A 96 -15.52 16.52 -17.25
C VAL A 96 -14.88 15.48 -18.20
N ALA A 97 -14.04 15.92 -19.13
CA ALA A 97 -13.36 15.03 -20.08
C ALA A 97 -12.38 14.06 -19.39
N LYS A 98 -11.70 14.49 -18.31
CA LYS A 98 -10.79 13.62 -17.52
C LYS A 98 -11.51 12.68 -16.55
N ASN A 99 -12.77 12.94 -16.21
CA ASN A 99 -13.48 12.13 -15.24
C ASN A 99 -13.59 10.66 -15.71
N ILE A 100 -13.06 9.73 -14.92
CA ILE A 100 -13.02 8.29 -15.26
C ILE A 100 -14.40 7.65 -15.41
N ARG A 101 -15.46 8.29 -14.90
CA ARG A 101 -16.86 7.86 -15.05
C ARG A 101 -17.64 8.70 -16.06
N CYS A 102 -16.97 9.56 -16.83
CA CYS A 102 -17.61 10.33 -17.87
C CYS A 102 -18.29 9.40 -18.89
N PRO A 103 -19.60 9.55 -19.15
CA PRO A 103 -20.31 8.70 -20.11
C PRO A 103 -19.82 8.92 -21.54
N ALA A 104 -19.77 7.86 -22.34
CA ALA A 104 -19.41 7.90 -23.76
C ALA A 104 -20.16 8.98 -24.56
N LYS A 105 -21.47 9.16 -24.30
CA LYS A 105 -22.30 10.18 -24.97
C LYS A 105 -21.80 11.62 -24.71
N VAL A 106 -21.24 11.87 -23.53
CA VAL A 106 -20.67 13.17 -23.15
C VAL A 106 -19.31 13.35 -23.82
N LEU A 107 -18.48 12.30 -23.86
CA LEU A 107 -17.19 12.34 -24.56
C LEU A 107 -17.34 12.59 -26.07
N ILE A 108 -18.36 11.99 -26.71
CA ILE A 108 -18.72 12.24 -28.12
C ILE A 108 -19.01 13.72 -28.38
N LYS A 109 -19.58 14.42 -27.39
CA LYS A 109 -19.81 15.86 -27.49
C LYS A 109 -18.50 16.65 -27.33
N LEU A 110 -17.73 16.34 -26.29
CA LEU A 110 -16.48 17.06 -25.97
C LEU A 110 -15.35 16.83 -26.99
N VAL A 111 -15.46 15.85 -27.89
CA VAL A 111 -14.50 15.72 -29.01
C VAL A 111 -14.47 16.96 -29.91
N ARG A 112 -15.58 17.70 -29.96
CA ARG A 112 -15.72 18.92 -30.78
C ARG A 112 -15.41 20.19 -29.98
N ASP A 113 -14.88 20.06 -28.78
CA ASP A 113 -14.50 21.22 -27.97
C ASP A 113 -13.48 22.07 -28.72
N GLU A 114 -13.56 23.38 -28.55
CA GLU A 114 -12.65 24.35 -29.19
C GLU A 114 -11.21 24.16 -28.71
N PHE A 115 -11.01 23.74 -27.45
CA PHE A 115 -9.68 23.60 -26.85
C PHE A 115 -9.08 22.22 -27.07
N SER A 116 -7.82 22.20 -27.52
CA SER A 116 -7.07 20.97 -27.81
C SER A 116 -6.90 20.09 -26.56
N ASP A 117 -6.71 20.68 -25.38
CA ASP A 117 -6.52 19.95 -24.14
C ASP A 117 -7.76 19.18 -23.70
N VAL A 118 -8.96 19.71 -23.94
CA VAL A 118 -10.22 18.99 -23.70
C VAL A 118 -10.31 17.79 -24.63
N ARG A 119 -10.02 17.98 -25.93
CA ARG A 119 -10.02 16.87 -26.91
C ARG A 119 -8.97 15.80 -26.60
N ASN A 120 -7.80 16.21 -26.11
CA ASN A 120 -6.75 15.29 -25.64
C ASN A 120 -7.21 14.53 -24.39
N ALA A 121 -7.89 15.18 -23.45
CA ALA A 121 -8.48 14.53 -22.28
C ALA A 121 -9.56 13.50 -22.69
N VAL A 122 -10.37 13.81 -23.71
CA VAL A 122 -11.30 12.85 -24.31
C VAL A 122 -10.55 11.64 -24.88
N ALA A 123 -9.46 11.85 -25.64
CA ALA A 123 -8.63 10.76 -26.16
C ALA A 123 -8.03 9.89 -25.05
N GLY A 124 -7.67 10.48 -23.90
CA GLY A 124 -7.10 9.77 -22.76
C GLY A 124 -8.12 9.07 -21.86
N ASN A 125 -9.42 9.32 -22.03
CA ASN A 125 -10.44 8.81 -21.11
C ASN A 125 -10.67 7.28 -21.30
N PRO A 126 -10.68 6.47 -20.23
CA PRO A 126 -10.93 5.02 -20.32
C PRO A 126 -12.30 4.61 -20.88
N ASN A 127 -13.29 5.52 -20.91
CA ASN A 127 -14.61 5.29 -21.51
C ASN A 127 -14.75 5.88 -22.92
N CYS A 128 -13.66 6.41 -23.50
CA CYS A 128 -13.67 6.94 -24.86
C CYS A 128 -14.03 5.84 -25.87
N PRO A 129 -15.08 6.04 -26.70
CA PRO A 129 -15.46 5.05 -27.71
C PRO A 129 -14.36 4.82 -28.76
N SER A 130 -14.22 3.59 -29.25
CA SER A 130 -13.21 3.22 -30.25
C SER A 130 -13.31 4.03 -31.54
N ALA A 131 -14.53 4.32 -32.01
CA ALA A 131 -14.77 5.16 -33.19
C ALA A 131 -14.22 6.59 -33.01
N LEU A 132 -14.27 7.11 -31.78
CA LEU A 132 -13.76 8.45 -31.46
C LEU A 132 -12.23 8.47 -31.39
N LEU A 133 -11.63 7.41 -30.86
CA LEU A 133 -10.18 7.23 -30.86
C LEU A 133 -9.61 7.18 -32.28
N ALA A 134 -10.32 6.53 -33.22
CA ALA A 134 -9.96 6.56 -34.63
C ALA A 134 -9.94 7.97 -35.23
N GLU A 135 -10.91 8.81 -34.87
CA GLU A 135 -10.95 10.20 -35.31
C GLU A 135 -9.80 11.04 -34.71
N LEU A 136 -9.53 10.86 -33.42
CA LEU A 136 -8.52 11.61 -32.67
C LEU A 136 -7.08 11.15 -32.97
N ALA A 137 -6.92 10.00 -33.64
CA ALA A 137 -5.62 9.37 -33.87
C ALA A 137 -4.62 10.26 -34.61
N LEU A 138 -5.08 11.20 -35.45
CA LEU A 138 -4.18 12.11 -36.16
C LEU A 138 -3.63 13.22 -35.25
N SER A 139 -4.45 13.74 -34.33
CA SER A 139 -4.09 14.90 -33.50
C SER A 139 -3.44 14.50 -32.17
N PHE A 140 -3.83 13.35 -31.60
CA PHE A 140 -3.41 12.91 -30.27
C PHE A 140 -2.80 11.51 -30.29
N ARG A 141 -1.92 11.26 -31.26
CA ARG A 141 -1.30 9.97 -31.61
C ARG A 141 -0.87 9.13 -30.41
N SER A 142 -0.03 9.69 -29.54
CA SER A 142 0.49 9.02 -28.34
C SER A 142 -0.61 8.75 -27.30
N THR A 143 -1.49 9.72 -27.04
CA THR A 143 -2.61 9.54 -26.10
C THR A 143 -3.55 8.44 -26.57
N VAL A 144 -3.89 8.42 -27.86
CA VAL A 144 -4.71 7.38 -28.48
C VAL A 144 -4.02 6.02 -28.42
N ALA A 145 -2.71 5.95 -28.72
CA ALA A 145 -1.93 4.71 -28.61
C ALA A 145 -1.95 4.12 -27.20
N ARG A 146 -1.95 4.95 -26.14
CA ARG A 146 -2.03 4.50 -24.74
C ARG A 146 -3.45 4.12 -24.29
N ASN A 147 -4.49 4.56 -24.99
CA ASN A 147 -5.87 4.30 -24.57
C ASN A 147 -6.24 2.81 -24.74
N MET A 148 -6.70 2.18 -23.66
CA MET A 148 -7.01 0.74 -23.61
C MET A 148 -8.18 0.30 -24.50
N ASN A 149 -8.97 1.24 -25.03
CA ASN A 149 -10.04 0.98 -26.01
C ASN A 149 -9.64 1.31 -27.46
N CYS A 150 -8.37 1.69 -27.70
CA CYS A 150 -7.89 1.98 -29.04
C CYS A 150 -8.06 0.75 -29.95
N PRO A 151 -8.72 0.89 -31.11
CA PRO A 151 -8.98 -0.26 -31.98
C PRO A 151 -7.70 -0.71 -32.70
N MET A 152 -7.65 -2.01 -33.03
CA MET A 152 -6.43 -2.66 -33.52
C MET A 152 -5.92 -2.10 -34.86
N ASP A 153 -6.82 -1.66 -35.74
CA ASP A 153 -6.50 -1.06 -37.03
C ASP A 153 -5.88 0.34 -36.89
N VAL A 154 -6.31 1.12 -35.90
CA VAL A 154 -5.70 2.40 -35.54
C VAL A 154 -4.31 2.17 -34.93
N LEU A 155 -4.15 1.21 -34.02
CA LEU A 155 -2.84 0.84 -33.49
C LEU A 155 -1.89 0.37 -34.60
N ALA A 156 -2.38 -0.37 -35.60
CA ALA A 156 -1.58 -0.79 -36.74
C ALA A 156 -1.08 0.39 -37.58
N LYS A 157 -1.88 1.46 -37.73
CA LYS A 157 -1.45 2.70 -38.38
C LYS A 157 -0.43 3.46 -37.52
N LEU A 158 -0.68 3.59 -36.21
CA LEU A 158 0.23 4.27 -35.28
C LEU A 158 1.56 3.53 -35.08
N ALA A 159 1.63 2.24 -35.41
CA ALA A 159 2.88 1.50 -35.45
C ALA A 159 3.82 1.95 -36.58
N GLU A 160 3.31 2.70 -37.56
CA GLU A 160 4.08 3.29 -38.66
C GLU A 160 4.39 4.78 -38.41
N ASP A 161 4.10 5.25 -37.21
CA ASP A 161 4.31 6.65 -36.85
C ASP A 161 5.78 7.03 -36.93
N TYR A 162 6.07 8.25 -37.40
CA TYR A 162 7.44 8.72 -37.53
C TYR A 162 8.14 8.90 -36.17
N GLU A 163 7.38 9.16 -35.10
CA GLU A 163 7.92 9.35 -33.75
C GLU A 163 8.08 8.02 -33.00
N PRO A 164 9.29 7.67 -32.54
CA PRO A 164 9.52 6.42 -31.83
C PRO A 164 8.70 6.28 -30.55
N TYR A 165 8.44 7.37 -29.82
CA TYR A 165 7.66 7.31 -28.59
C TYR A 165 6.20 6.90 -28.82
N VAL A 166 5.61 7.25 -29.97
CA VAL A 166 4.26 6.79 -30.36
C VAL A 166 4.30 5.29 -30.64
N ARG A 167 5.30 4.82 -31.39
CA ARG A 167 5.48 3.39 -31.67
C ARG A 167 5.70 2.57 -30.39
N ILE A 168 6.41 3.11 -29.40
CA ILE A 168 6.56 2.51 -28.07
C ILE A 168 5.22 2.44 -27.32
N ASP A 169 4.39 3.48 -27.39
CA ASP A 169 3.07 3.44 -26.75
C ASP A 169 2.16 2.36 -27.35
N VAL A 170 2.28 2.12 -28.66
CA VAL A 170 1.58 1.03 -29.34
C VAL A 170 1.97 -0.33 -28.76
N THR A 171 3.25 -0.59 -28.43
CA THR A 171 3.67 -1.90 -27.88
C THR A 171 3.15 -2.17 -26.47
N LYS A 172 2.84 -1.10 -25.71
CA LYS A 172 2.31 -1.17 -24.33
C LYS A 172 0.79 -1.39 -24.30
N ASN A 173 0.09 -1.20 -25.41
CA ASN A 173 -1.36 -1.34 -25.47
C ASN A 173 -1.78 -2.82 -25.52
N LYS A 174 -2.74 -3.22 -24.68
CA LYS A 174 -3.27 -4.60 -24.64
C LYS A 174 -3.90 -5.07 -25.95
N ASN A 175 -4.40 -4.14 -26.78
CA ASN A 175 -5.01 -4.46 -28.08
C ASN A 175 -3.97 -4.53 -29.21
N CYS A 176 -2.68 -4.30 -28.91
CA CYS A 176 -1.61 -4.45 -29.89
C CYS A 176 -1.51 -5.91 -30.32
N THR A 177 -1.66 -6.14 -31.62
CA THR A 177 -1.70 -7.50 -32.18
C THR A 177 -0.31 -8.08 -32.35
N ALA A 178 -0.22 -9.41 -32.31
CA ALA A 178 1.02 -10.13 -32.62
C ALA A 178 1.62 -9.73 -33.98
N LYS A 179 0.78 -9.47 -35.00
CA LYS A 179 1.22 -9.01 -36.33
C LYS A 179 1.94 -7.66 -36.27
N VAL A 180 1.42 -6.71 -35.49
CA VAL A 180 2.03 -5.39 -35.31
C VAL A 180 3.35 -5.51 -34.53
N LEU A 181 3.39 -6.31 -33.46
CA LEU A 181 4.61 -6.55 -32.69
C LEU A 181 5.71 -7.21 -33.53
N VAL A 182 5.36 -8.17 -34.41
CA VAL A 182 6.31 -8.78 -35.36
C VAL A 182 6.91 -7.75 -36.31
N LYS A 183 6.11 -6.80 -36.80
CA LYS A 183 6.61 -5.69 -37.64
C LYS A 183 7.58 -4.79 -36.85
N LEU A 184 7.17 -4.34 -35.66
CA LEU A 184 7.98 -3.47 -34.80
C LEU A 184 9.23 -4.16 -34.23
N ALA A 185 9.30 -5.49 -34.23
CA ALA A 185 10.51 -6.21 -33.85
C ALA A 185 11.72 -5.91 -34.77
N SER A 186 11.45 -5.40 -35.97
CA SER A 186 12.48 -4.96 -36.92
C SER A 186 12.57 -3.43 -37.04
N ASP A 187 12.02 -2.67 -36.08
CA ASP A 187 12.06 -1.21 -36.06
C ASP A 187 13.52 -0.71 -36.05
N GLU A 188 13.78 0.44 -36.66
CA GLU A 188 15.10 1.05 -36.68
C GLU A 188 15.57 1.47 -35.28
N GLU A 189 14.63 1.90 -34.43
CA GLU A 189 14.94 2.44 -33.12
C GLU A 189 15.11 1.32 -32.08
N PRO A 190 16.27 1.22 -31.38
CA PRO A 190 16.52 0.20 -30.37
C PRO A 190 15.49 0.17 -29.23
N GLU A 191 14.98 1.33 -28.81
CA GLU A 191 14.01 1.53 -27.74
C GLU A 191 12.66 0.92 -28.11
N VAL A 192 12.26 1.01 -29.38
CA VAL A 192 11.04 0.38 -29.89
C VAL A 192 11.19 -1.15 -29.86
N ARG A 193 12.31 -1.68 -30.37
CA ARG A 193 12.59 -3.13 -30.34
C ARG A 193 12.66 -3.68 -28.92
N TYR A 194 13.27 -2.94 -27.99
CA TYR A 194 13.26 -3.25 -26.56
C TYR A 194 11.83 -3.29 -25.99
N ALA A 195 10.99 -2.29 -26.32
CA ALA A 195 9.62 -2.24 -25.87
C ALA A 195 8.78 -3.42 -26.41
N VAL A 196 9.02 -3.85 -27.66
CA VAL A 196 8.41 -5.08 -28.22
C VAL A 196 8.80 -6.30 -27.40
N ALA A 197 10.09 -6.47 -27.06
CA ALA A 197 10.56 -7.59 -26.25
C ALA A 197 9.93 -7.63 -24.85
N ARG A 198 9.60 -6.48 -24.26
CA ARG A 198 8.92 -6.38 -22.95
C ARG A 198 7.41 -6.57 -23.00
N SER A 199 6.79 -6.53 -24.18
CA SER A 199 5.34 -6.63 -24.30
C SER A 199 4.85 -8.02 -23.87
N ALA A 200 3.83 -8.08 -23.01
CA ALA A 200 3.22 -9.32 -22.57
C ALA A 200 2.54 -10.10 -23.72
N ASN A 201 2.21 -9.40 -24.81
CA ASN A 201 1.62 -9.99 -26.03
C ASN A 201 2.68 -10.35 -27.09
N CYS A 202 3.98 -10.22 -26.77
CA CYS A 202 5.04 -10.47 -27.74
C CYS A 202 5.02 -11.94 -28.19
N PRO A 203 4.82 -12.24 -29.48
CA PRO A 203 4.77 -13.59 -29.96
C PRO A 203 6.17 -14.21 -30.03
N ALA A 204 6.25 -15.53 -29.86
CA ALA A 204 7.51 -16.28 -29.90
C ALA A 204 8.36 -15.99 -31.14
N GLY A 205 7.76 -15.81 -32.32
CA GLY A 205 8.47 -15.47 -33.55
C GLY A 205 9.20 -14.13 -33.48
N ALA A 206 8.61 -13.11 -32.84
CA ALA A 206 9.25 -11.81 -32.63
C ALA A 206 10.42 -11.92 -31.64
N LEU A 207 10.23 -12.67 -30.54
CA LEU A 207 11.28 -12.94 -29.56
C LEU A 207 12.50 -13.63 -30.19
N VAL A 208 12.28 -14.57 -31.12
CA VAL A 208 13.36 -15.24 -31.86
C VAL A 208 14.19 -14.26 -32.68
N MET A 209 13.55 -13.29 -33.36
CA MET A 209 14.27 -12.24 -34.11
C MET A 209 15.08 -11.35 -33.16
N LEU A 210 14.46 -10.90 -32.07
CA LEU A 210 15.05 -9.96 -31.11
C LEU A 210 16.16 -10.60 -30.24
N ALA A 211 16.21 -11.92 -30.12
CA ALA A 211 17.29 -12.60 -29.40
C ALA A 211 18.69 -12.38 -30.02
N ALA A 212 18.74 -11.97 -31.29
CA ALA A 212 19.97 -11.61 -31.99
C ALA A 212 20.18 -10.09 -32.13
N ASP A 213 19.35 -9.27 -31.47
CA ASP A 213 19.44 -7.81 -31.54
C ASP A 213 20.84 -7.32 -31.17
N LYS A 214 21.33 -6.27 -31.80
CA LYS A 214 22.62 -5.65 -31.48
C LYS A 214 22.62 -5.06 -30.07
N PHE A 215 21.49 -4.49 -29.65
CA PHE A 215 21.31 -3.89 -28.33
C PHE A 215 21.09 -4.96 -27.25
N HIS A 216 21.99 -5.02 -26.28
CA HIS A 216 21.98 -6.10 -25.30
C HIS A 216 20.80 -6.03 -24.32
N LEU A 217 20.27 -4.84 -24.02
CA LEU A 217 19.06 -4.71 -23.18
C LEU A 217 17.84 -5.34 -23.84
N THR A 218 17.73 -5.28 -25.17
CA THR A 218 16.68 -6.00 -25.91
C THR A 218 16.81 -7.50 -25.71
N ARG A 219 18.03 -8.04 -25.74
CA ARG A 219 18.27 -9.48 -25.47
C ARG A 219 17.96 -9.85 -24.02
N CYS A 220 18.21 -8.98 -23.04
CA CYS A 220 17.76 -9.16 -21.66
C CYS A 220 16.23 -9.19 -21.58
N ALA A 221 15.54 -8.24 -22.21
CA ALA A 221 14.08 -8.21 -22.24
C ALA A 221 13.47 -9.47 -22.89
N VAL A 222 14.10 -9.99 -23.96
CA VAL A 222 13.69 -11.29 -24.55
C VAL A 222 13.88 -12.43 -23.55
N ALA A 223 14.98 -12.43 -22.80
CA ALA A 223 15.23 -13.42 -21.77
C ALA A 223 14.30 -13.29 -20.56
N GLU A 224 13.84 -12.09 -20.18
CA GLU A 224 12.87 -11.84 -19.09
C GLU A 224 11.42 -12.18 -19.47
N ASN A 225 11.09 -12.16 -20.78
CA ASN A 225 9.72 -12.35 -21.24
C ASN A 225 9.21 -13.77 -20.95
N THR A 226 8.05 -13.89 -20.31
CA THR A 226 7.45 -15.19 -19.95
C THR A 226 6.95 -16.00 -21.15
N ASN A 227 6.78 -15.39 -22.33
CA ASN A 227 6.49 -16.08 -23.58
C ASN A 227 7.75 -16.57 -24.31
N CYS A 228 8.95 -16.36 -23.74
CA CYS A 228 10.20 -16.78 -24.36
C CYS A 228 10.29 -18.30 -24.45
N PRO A 229 10.41 -18.90 -25.65
CA PRO A 229 10.48 -20.35 -25.78
C PRO A 229 11.70 -20.93 -25.07
N GLY A 230 11.55 -22.06 -24.38
CA GLY A 230 12.65 -22.69 -23.64
C GLY A 230 13.91 -22.97 -24.48
N LYS A 231 13.76 -23.33 -25.76
CA LYS A 231 14.90 -23.48 -26.70
C LYS A 231 15.66 -22.17 -26.90
N LEU A 232 14.96 -21.04 -26.91
CA LEU A 232 15.55 -19.71 -27.05
C LEU A 232 16.25 -19.28 -25.77
N LEU A 233 15.64 -19.51 -24.60
CA LEU A 233 16.30 -19.33 -23.29
C LEU A 233 17.60 -20.12 -23.21
N ALA A 234 17.61 -21.38 -23.65
CA ALA A 234 18.82 -22.21 -23.68
C ALA A 234 19.93 -21.66 -24.60
N LYS A 235 19.57 -20.94 -25.67
CA LYS A 235 20.52 -20.22 -26.53
C LYS A 235 21.06 -18.97 -25.82
N LEU A 236 20.18 -18.19 -25.18
CA LEU A 236 20.54 -16.96 -24.45
C LEU A 236 21.38 -17.23 -23.19
N ALA A 237 21.21 -18.38 -22.55
CA ALA A 237 22.04 -18.86 -21.44
C ALA A 237 23.53 -19.01 -21.82
N LYS A 238 23.84 -19.13 -23.12
CA LYS A 238 25.23 -19.19 -23.62
C LYS A 238 25.77 -17.82 -24.05
N SER A 239 25.03 -16.74 -23.81
CA SER A 239 25.45 -15.38 -24.15
C SER A 239 26.75 -15.03 -23.46
N LYS A 240 27.66 -14.35 -24.17
CA LYS A 240 28.89 -13.79 -23.59
C LYS A 240 28.59 -12.69 -22.57
N ILE A 241 27.41 -12.07 -22.64
CA ILE A 241 27.00 -10.98 -21.74
C ILE A 241 26.34 -11.55 -20.49
N VAL A 242 26.91 -11.22 -19.33
CA VAL A 242 26.46 -11.69 -18.01
C VAL A 242 25.00 -11.28 -17.73
N SER A 243 24.61 -10.03 -18.00
CA SER A 243 23.24 -9.55 -17.74
C SER A 243 22.17 -10.32 -18.52
N VAL A 244 22.49 -10.80 -19.71
CA VAL A 244 21.57 -11.67 -20.48
C VAL A 244 21.43 -13.04 -19.80
N ARG A 245 22.50 -13.61 -19.26
CA ARG A 245 22.45 -14.89 -18.53
C ARG A 245 21.73 -14.76 -17.19
N VAL A 246 21.90 -13.63 -16.50
CA VAL A 246 21.12 -13.27 -15.29
C VAL A 246 19.63 -13.22 -15.64
N ALA A 247 19.24 -12.49 -16.69
CA ALA A 247 17.85 -12.42 -17.13
C ALA A 247 17.24 -13.79 -17.48
N VAL A 248 18.02 -14.72 -18.05
CA VAL A 248 17.57 -16.11 -18.27
C VAL A 248 17.35 -16.84 -16.94
N ALA A 249 18.22 -16.64 -15.96
CA ALA A 249 18.09 -17.22 -14.63
C ALA A 249 16.93 -16.61 -13.84
N ASP A 250 16.60 -15.34 -14.03
CA ASP A 250 15.46 -14.66 -13.38
C ASP A 250 14.10 -14.98 -14.01
N ASN A 251 14.08 -15.56 -15.21
CA ASN A 251 12.83 -15.85 -15.91
C ASN A 251 11.99 -16.90 -15.17
N LEU A 252 10.72 -16.55 -14.89
CA LEU A 252 9.76 -17.39 -14.15
C LEU A 252 9.38 -18.71 -14.86
N VAL A 253 9.58 -18.81 -16.17
CA VAL A 253 9.34 -20.02 -16.96
C VAL A 253 10.64 -20.74 -17.35
N CYS A 254 11.78 -20.33 -16.79
CA CYS A 254 13.06 -20.98 -17.05
C CYS A 254 13.01 -22.46 -16.65
N PRO A 255 13.27 -23.41 -17.58
CA PRO A 255 13.25 -24.83 -17.27
C PRO A 255 14.29 -25.21 -16.22
N LEU A 256 13.95 -26.11 -15.31
CA LEU A 256 14.85 -26.55 -14.23
C LEU A 256 16.19 -27.08 -14.77
N GLU A 257 16.17 -27.87 -15.86
CA GLU A 257 17.40 -28.36 -16.52
C GLU A 257 18.35 -27.24 -16.98
N LEU A 258 17.81 -26.06 -17.29
CA LEU A 258 18.61 -24.91 -17.68
C LEU A 258 19.16 -24.17 -16.45
N LEU A 259 18.35 -24.02 -15.40
CA LEU A 259 18.82 -23.52 -14.10
C LEU A 259 19.95 -24.41 -13.54
N GLU A 260 19.86 -25.73 -13.71
CA GLU A 260 20.90 -26.70 -13.32
C GLU A 260 22.26 -26.45 -13.97
N LYS A 261 22.24 -25.99 -15.22
CA LYS A 261 23.44 -25.59 -15.98
C LYS A 261 23.95 -24.24 -15.49
N LEU A 262 23.05 -23.27 -15.28
CA LEU A 262 23.38 -21.91 -14.85
C LEU A 262 23.87 -21.82 -13.39
N ALA A 263 23.52 -22.79 -12.53
CA ALA A 263 24.09 -22.90 -11.20
C ALA A 263 25.62 -23.10 -11.20
N GLY A 264 26.17 -23.63 -12.29
CA GLY A 264 27.62 -23.73 -12.50
C GLY A 264 28.22 -22.53 -13.25
N ASP A 265 27.48 -21.45 -13.48
CA ASP A 265 27.99 -20.32 -14.25
C ASP A 265 29.20 -19.67 -13.57
N SER A 266 30.17 -19.26 -14.38
CA SER A 266 31.36 -18.52 -13.94
C SER A 266 31.03 -17.25 -13.12
N SER A 267 29.93 -16.56 -13.43
CA SER A 267 29.53 -15.32 -12.78
C SER A 267 28.70 -15.59 -11.52
N SER A 268 29.10 -14.97 -10.40
CA SER A 268 28.32 -15.00 -9.16
C SER A 268 26.91 -14.45 -9.32
N ASN A 269 26.72 -13.39 -10.13
CA ASN A 269 25.41 -12.75 -10.33
C ASN A 269 24.42 -13.72 -10.98
N VAL A 270 24.88 -14.55 -11.92
CA VAL A 270 24.03 -15.58 -12.55
C VAL A 270 23.67 -16.66 -11.53
N ARG A 271 24.63 -17.10 -10.71
CA ARG A 271 24.37 -18.10 -9.67
C ARG A 271 23.40 -17.60 -8.59
N TYR A 272 23.47 -16.32 -8.22
CA TYR A 272 22.49 -15.71 -7.31
C TYR A 272 21.10 -15.65 -7.92
N ALA A 273 20.97 -15.21 -9.17
CA ALA A 273 19.70 -15.22 -9.90
C ALA A 273 19.08 -16.64 -9.97
N VAL A 274 19.91 -17.67 -10.17
CA VAL A 274 19.44 -19.07 -10.09
C VAL A 274 18.89 -19.38 -8.70
N ALA A 275 19.58 -18.99 -7.63
CA ALA A 275 19.12 -19.22 -6.26
C ALA A 275 17.81 -18.47 -5.93
N ASP A 276 17.66 -17.25 -6.43
CA ASP A 276 16.46 -16.43 -6.21
C ASP A 276 15.27 -16.85 -7.08
N ASN A 277 15.50 -17.63 -8.14
CA ASN A 277 14.44 -18.09 -9.03
C ASN A 277 13.40 -18.94 -8.27
N PRO A 278 12.08 -18.67 -8.42
CA PRO A 278 11.02 -19.45 -7.77
C PRO A 278 11.06 -20.95 -8.06
N ASN A 279 11.50 -21.36 -9.26
CA ASN A 279 11.60 -22.76 -9.67
C ASN A 279 12.90 -23.45 -9.20
N CYS A 280 13.80 -22.74 -8.52
CA CYS A 280 15.04 -23.33 -8.01
C CYS A 280 14.76 -24.30 -6.87
N THR A 281 15.27 -25.53 -7.00
CA THR A 281 15.23 -26.53 -5.93
C THR A 281 16.29 -26.23 -4.87
N LEU A 282 16.12 -26.82 -3.67
CA LEU A 282 17.07 -26.66 -2.57
C LEU A 282 18.47 -27.21 -2.93
N GLU A 283 18.53 -28.36 -3.60
CA GLU A 283 19.80 -28.96 -4.04
C GLU A 283 20.50 -28.08 -5.08
N LEU A 284 19.72 -27.50 -6.00
CA LEU A 284 20.25 -26.61 -7.00
C LEU A 284 20.75 -25.29 -6.39
N MET A 285 20.05 -24.75 -5.41
CA MET A 285 20.46 -23.56 -4.65
C MET A 285 21.78 -23.81 -3.91
N LYS A 286 21.92 -24.97 -3.23
CA LYS A 286 23.19 -25.36 -2.59
C LYS A 286 24.34 -25.40 -3.60
N LYS A 287 24.09 -25.96 -4.79
CA LYS A 287 25.07 -26.04 -5.89
C LYS A 287 25.44 -24.65 -6.41
N ALA A 288 24.46 -23.78 -6.66
CA ALA A 288 24.66 -22.42 -7.16
C ALA A 288 25.43 -21.55 -6.15
N LEU A 289 25.17 -21.75 -4.87
CA LEU A 289 25.72 -20.95 -3.77
C LEU A 289 26.92 -21.60 -3.06
N ALA A 290 27.44 -22.72 -3.59
CA ALA A 290 28.57 -23.42 -3.02
C ALA A 290 29.80 -22.49 -2.94
N GLY A 291 30.36 -22.31 -1.72
CA GLY A 291 31.53 -21.47 -1.47
C GLY A 291 31.25 -20.06 -0.95
N ASN A 292 30.00 -19.71 -0.61
CA ASN A 292 29.66 -18.41 -0.02
C ASN A 292 29.08 -18.56 1.40
N HIS A 293 29.36 -17.61 2.30
CA HIS A 293 28.88 -17.59 3.68
C HIS A 293 27.49 -16.93 3.82
N ALA A 294 27.15 -15.97 2.94
CA ALA A 294 25.86 -15.27 2.94
C ALA A 294 24.67 -16.16 2.52
N SER A 295 24.96 -17.28 1.86
CA SER A 295 23.97 -18.21 1.29
C SER A 295 23.39 -19.23 2.26
N ARG A 296 23.98 -19.41 3.45
CA ARG A 296 23.44 -20.32 4.47
C ARG A 296 22.09 -19.86 5.04
N LYS A 297 21.82 -18.54 5.05
CA LYS A 297 20.55 -17.95 5.50
C LYS A 297 19.41 -18.26 4.51
N ALA A 298 19.61 -18.00 3.21
CA ALA A 298 18.62 -18.30 2.16
C ALA A 298 18.30 -19.81 2.02
N ILE A 299 19.30 -20.68 2.21
CA ILE A 299 19.11 -22.15 2.25
C ILE A 299 18.35 -22.59 3.51
N SER A 300 18.54 -21.89 4.64
CA SER A 300 17.81 -22.14 5.89
C SER A 300 16.34 -21.74 5.78
N ASP A 301 16.03 -20.66 5.07
CA ASP A 301 14.67 -20.11 4.93
C ASP A 301 13.74 -20.96 4.04
N ARG A 302 14.29 -21.85 3.18
CA ARG A 302 13.52 -22.79 2.34
C ARG A 302 13.57 -24.26 2.79
N GLN A 303 14.08 -24.56 3.98
CA GLN A 303 13.90 -25.92 4.53
C GLN A 303 12.43 -26.17 4.87
N PRO A 304 11.86 -27.36 4.59
CA PRO A 304 10.55 -27.73 5.13
C PRO A 304 10.54 -27.52 6.64
N LEU A 305 9.47 -26.93 7.18
CA LEU A 305 9.39 -26.65 8.62
C LEU A 305 9.70 -27.94 9.40
N LYS A 306 10.63 -27.86 10.36
CA LYS A 306 10.93 -28.97 11.26
C LYS A 306 9.77 -29.11 12.25
N LEU A 307 8.80 -29.94 11.90
CA LEU A 307 7.57 -30.16 12.65
C LEU A 307 7.74 -31.29 13.68
N PRO A 308 7.25 -31.13 14.92
CA PRO A 308 7.01 -32.23 15.85
C PRO A 308 6.11 -33.30 15.22
N LYS A 309 6.21 -34.55 15.67
CA LYS A 309 5.46 -35.69 15.09
C LYS A 309 3.96 -35.40 14.98
N GLN A 310 3.40 -34.75 15.99
CA GLN A 310 1.99 -34.35 16.11
C GLN A 310 1.55 -33.42 14.97
N LEU A 311 2.45 -32.55 14.49
CA LEU A 311 2.14 -31.53 13.47
C LEU A 311 2.46 -31.97 12.04
N VAL A 312 3.16 -33.10 11.85
CA VAL A 312 3.58 -33.57 10.50
C VAL A 312 2.37 -33.75 9.57
N ARG A 313 1.25 -34.28 10.07
CA ARG A 313 0.02 -34.46 9.28
C ARG A 313 -0.57 -33.14 8.77
N LEU A 314 -0.36 -32.05 9.50
CA LEU A 314 -0.83 -30.71 9.13
C LEU A 314 0.17 -29.93 8.28
N ARG A 315 1.31 -30.52 7.91
CA ARG A 315 2.39 -29.83 7.19
C ARG A 315 1.87 -28.93 6.07
N LYS A 316 1.04 -29.47 5.17
CA LYS A 316 0.48 -28.69 4.05
C LYS A 316 -0.36 -27.49 4.51
N ARG A 317 -1.17 -27.66 5.56
CA ARG A 317 -1.99 -26.56 6.13
C ARG A 317 -1.09 -25.51 6.76
N ILE A 318 -0.14 -25.91 7.61
CA ILE A 318 0.81 -24.99 8.27
C ILE A 318 1.64 -24.24 7.23
N GLU A 319 2.26 -24.95 6.29
CA GLU A 319 3.07 -24.35 5.23
C GLU A 319 2.26 -23.39 4.33
N SER A 320 0.97 -23.67 4.10
CA SER A 320 0.09 -22.76 3.34
C SER A 320 -0.22 -21.44 4.06
N THR A 321 0.00 -21.37 5.37
CA THR A 321 -0.18 -20.15 6.15
C THR A 321 1.10 -19.31 6.27
N VAL A 322 2.25 -19.79 5.79
CA VAL A 322 3.53 -19.09 6.00
C VAL A 322 3.53 -17.75 5.27
N LYS A 323 3.80 -16.67 6.01
CA LYS A 323 3.93 -15.30 5.47
C LYS A 323 5.27 -14.67 5.87
N PRO A 324 5.81 -13.77 5.03
CA PRO A 324 6.95 -12.95 5.42
C PRO A 324 6.56 -11.95 6.52
N PHE A 325 7.51 -11.65 7.40
CA PHE A 325 7.44 -10.58 8.38
C PHE A 325 8.84 -10.05 8.66
N VAL A 326 8.96 -8.82 9.15
CA VAL A 326 10.25 -8.24 9.53
C VAL A 326 10.33 -8.20 11.05
N SER A 327 11.23 -9.01 11.63
CA SER A 327 11.50 -8.95 13.07
C SER A 327 12.39 -7.76 13.42
N MET A 328 12.17 -7.19 14.60
CA MET A 328 12.86 -6.02 15.13
C MET A 328 13.63 -6.38 16.40
N ARG A 329 14.88 -5.94 16.53
CA ARG A 329 15.70 -6.11 17.75
C ARG A 329 16.59 -4.90 18.01
N LYS A 330 17.07 -4.72 19.25
CA LYS A 330 18.06 -3.69 19.59
C LYS A 330 19.34 -3.92 18.77
N PHE A 331 19.86 -2.85 18.15
CA PHE A 331 21.16 -2.90 17.46
C PHE A 331 22.25 -3.32 18.44
N GLY A 332 23.03 -4.37 18.10
CA GLY A 332 24.03 -4.95 19.00
C GLY A 332 23.53 -5.99 20.03
N GLY A 333 22.22 -6.31 20.05
CA GLY A 333 21.62 -7.30 20.96
C GLY A 333 21.49 -6.84 22.41
N ASP A 334 21.37 -7.79 23.35
CA ASP A 334 21.17 -7.51 24.80
C ASP A 334 22.44 -7.00 25.50
N LYS A 335 23.59 -7.06 24.83
CA LYS A 335 24.86 -6.50 25.31
C LYS A 335 24.97 -5.05 24.91
N LEU A 336 24.10 -4.22 25.46
CA LEU A 336 24.39 -2.81 25.57
C LEU A 336 25.60 -2.68 26.54
N PRO A 337 26.71 -2.02 26.17
CA PRO A 337 27.82 -1.78 27.11
C PRO A 337 27.30 -1.15 28.41
N ASP A 338 27.94 -1.38 29.56
CA ASP A 338 27.52 -0.83 30.86
C ASP A 338 27.35 0.71 30.87
N GLU A 339 27.83 1.39 29.83
CA GLU A 339 27.66 2.81 29.52
C GLU A 339 26.22 3.22 29.14
N PHE A 340 25.32 2.25 28.91
CA PHE A 340 24.00 2.41 28.29
C PHE A 340 22.82 2.14 29.24
N ILE A 341 23.09 1.88 30.51
CA ILE A 341 22.06 1.81 31.56
C ILE A 341 22.34 2.97 32.52
N LEU A 342 21.29 3.73 32.90
CA LEU A 342 21.19 4.73 34.00
C LEU A 342 21.02 6.22 33.61
N GLY A 343 19.82 6.74 33.91
CA GLY A 343 19.59 8.10 34.41
C GLY A 343 19.12 9.16 33.39
N SER A 344 18.06 9.88 33.75
CA SER A 344 17.31 10.86 32.94
C SER A 344 18.13 11.99 32.28
N LEU A 345 19.24 12.42 32.89
CA LEU A 345 20.13 13.45 32.32
C LEU A 345 21.09 12.91 31.25
N ARG A 346 21.48 11.63 31.32
CA ARG A 346 22.32 10.98 30.30
C ARG A 346 21.50 10.49 29.11
N GLU A 347 20.23 10.14 29.32
CA GLU A 347 19.26 9.83 28.25
C GLU A 347 19.19 10.95 27.20
N ARG A 348 19.02 12.22 27.61
CA ARG A 348 19.03 13.37 26.66
C ARG A 348 20.35 13.49 25.88
N THR A 349 21.48 13.10 26.47
CA THR A 349 22.77 13.11 25.79
C THR A 349 22.87 11.99 24.77
N PHE A 350 22.30 10.83 25.07
CA PHE A 350 22.24 9.68 24.18
C PHE A 350 21.26 9.92 23.02
N GLU A 351 20.08 10.49 23.28
CA GLU A 351 19.10 10.90 22.27
C GLU A 351 19.72 11.79 21.20
N LYS A 352 20.59 12.73 21.61
CA LYS A 352 21.33 13.63 20.71
C LYS A 352 22.36 12.92 19.83
N LYS A 353 22.81 11.71 20.20
CA LYS A 353 23.72 10.89 19.38
C LYS A 353 22.99 10.13 18.27
N LEU A 354 21.69 9.89 18.41
CA LEU A 354 20.88 9.24 17.40
C LEU A 354 20.55 10.20 16.26
N ARG A 355 20.57 9.70 15.01
CA ARG A 355 20.10 10.50 13.86
C ARG A 355 18.59 10.70 13.97
N LEU A 356 18.08 11.89 13.64
CA LEU A 356 16.64 12.17 13.74
C LEU A 356 15.81 11.22 12.88
N TRP A 357 16.29 10.87 11.69
CA TRP A 357 15.59 10.04 10.69
C TRP A 357 15.85 8.53 10.75
N GLN A 358 16.65 8.01 11.69
CA GLN A 358 16.91 6.55 11.74
C GLN A 358 15.81 5.79 12.48
N SER A 359 15.69 4.48 12.23
CA SER A 359 14.80 3.62 12.99
C SER A 359 15.25 3.47 14.45
N LYS A 360 14.33 3.69 15.40
CA LYS A 360 14.62 3.72 16.85
C LYS A 360 13.38 3.42 17.71
N VAL A 361 13.61 2.88 18.89
CA VAL A 361 12.67 2.93 20.03
C VAL A 361 13.00 4.17 20.85
N GLY A 362 11.97 4.88 21.27
CA GLY A 362 12.10 6.08 22.10
C GLY A 362 12.91 7.21 21.46
N GLY A 363 13.36 8.13 22.30
CA GLY A 363 14.20 9.27 21.92
C GLY A 363 13.49 10.41 21.20
N PHE A 364 14.27 11.30 20.57
CA PHE A 364 13.74 12.43 19.79
C PHE A 364 13.29 12.00 18.38
N PRO A 365 12.08 12.40 17.96
CA PRO A 365 11.55 12.05 16.65
C PRO A 365 12.17 12.86 15.52
N TYR A 366 12.08 12.33 14.31
CA TYR A 366 12.08 13.15 13.10
C TYR A 366 10.85 14.06 13.10
N LEU A 367 11.04 15.38 13.02
CA LEU A 367 9.92 16.31 12.92
C LEU A 367 10.32 17.52 12.05
N PRO A 368 9.71 17.71 10.87
CA PRO A 368 9.83 18.94 10.10
C PRO A 368 9.34 20.16 10.88
N LYS A 369 10.00 21.32 10.71
CA LYS A 369 9.63 22.57 11.43
C LYS A 369 8.23 23.10 11.09
N ASP A 370 7.67 22.69 9.95
CA ASP A 370 6.33 23.04 9.49
C ASP A 370 5.24 22.07 9.98
N HIS A 371 5.61 21.06 10.79
CA HIS A 371 4.69 20.10 11.37
C HIS A 371 4.56 20.31 12.87
N GLU A 372 3.32 20.35 13.36
CA GLU A 372 3.04 20.44 14.79
C GLU A 372 3.39 19.13 15.52
N TYR A 373 3.94 19.26 16.73
CA TYR A 373 4.23 18.10 17.57
C TYR A 373 2.91 17.47 18.07
N PRO A 374 2.75 16.13 18.08
CA PRO A 374 1.49 15.51 18.48
C PRO A 374 1.20 15.67 19.98
N THR A 375 0.01 16.18 20.30
CA THR A 375 -0.50 16.30 21.66
C THR A 375 -1.82 15.53 21.84
N ASP A 376 -2.15 15.27 23.10
CA ASP A 376 -3.49 14.83 23.52
C ASP A 376 -4.51 16.00 23.46
N PRO A 377 -5.82 15.75 23.73
CA PRO A 377 -6.85 16.79 23.76
C PRO A 377 -6.64 17.89 24.81
N ASN A 378 -5.79 17.66 25.82
CA ASN A 378 -5.45 18.63 26.85
C ASN A 378 -4.20 19.45 26.49
N GLY A 379 -3.59 19.18 25.32
CA GLY A 379 -2.35 19.83 24.89
C GLY A 379 -1.08 19.22 25.48
N CYS A 380 -1.17 18.09 26.18
CA CYS A 380 -0.01 17.38 26.70
C CYS A 380 0.73 16.67 25.55
N PRO A 381 2.05 16.83 25.41
CA PRO A 381 2.82 16.13 24.38
C PRO A 381 2.72 14.61 24.50
N LEU A 382 2.41 13.93 23.39
CA LEU A 382 2.50 12.47 23.30
C LEU A 382 3.97 12.09 23.09
N LEU A 383 4.42 10.95 23.64
CA LEU A 383 5.83 10.58 23.59
C LEU A 383 6.08 9.48 22.56
N LEU A 384 7.13 9.66 21.77
CA LEU A 384 7.56 8.68 20.77
C LEU A 384 7.91 7.36 21.46
N GLN A 385 7.24 6.29 21.07
CA GLN A 385 7.58 4.92 21.48
C GLN A 385 8.43 4.23 20.41
N VAL A 386 8.10 4.43 19.13
CA VAL A 386 8.86 3.83 18.03
C VAL A 386 8.82 4.70 16.79
N GLN A 387 9.94 4.73 16.08
CA GLN A 387 10.08 5.32 14.77
C GLN A 387 10.72 4.31 13.83
N ILE A 388 10.15 4.14 12.65
CA ILE A 388 10.60 3.19 11.63
C ILE A 388 10.81 3.96 10.35
N ASN A 389 12.06 4.01 9.89
CA ASN A 389 12.39 4.49 8.56
C ASN A 389 12.35 3.30 7.60
N PHE A 390 11.40 3.29 6.67
CA PHE A 390 11.22 2.16 5.75
C PHE A 390 12.40 1.95 4.80
N ALA A 391 13.31 2.93 4.64
CA ALA A 391 14.57 2.72 3.93
C ALA A 391 15.52 1.74 4.65
N ASP A 392 15.37 1.56 5.97
CA ASP A 392 16.14 0.59 6.78
C ASP A 392 15.49 -0.80 6.78
N VAL A 393 14.23 -0.91 6.36
CA VAL A 393 13.41 -2.12 6.49
C VAL A 393 13.59 -3.02 5.26
N PRO A 394 13.89 -4.33 5.42
CA PRO A 394 13.86 -5.28 4.32
C PRO A 394 12.52 -5.23 3.60
N LYS A 395 12.54 -5.27 2.27
CA LYS A 395 11.31 -5.16 1.45
C LYS A 395 10.25 -6.16 1.92
N LEU A 396 9.09 -5.62 2.28
CA LEU A 396 7.92 -6.38 2.71
C LEU A 396 6.72 -5.95 1.86
N ASP A 397 6.05 -6.92 1.24
CA ASP A 397 4.97 -6.63 0.29
C ASP A 397 3.88 -5.74 0.90
N MET A 398 3.43 -4.75 0.12
CA MET A 398 2.45 -3.70 0.49
C MET A 398 2.95 -2.61 1.45
N TYR A 399 4.02 -2.83 2.20
CA TYR A 399 4.60 -1.79 3.08
C TYR A 399 5.29 -0.70 2.25
N PRO A 400 5.50 0.50 2.82
CA PRO A 400 6.33 1.51 2.18
C PRO A 400 7.76 1.02 2.00
N ASP A 401 8.38 1.45 0.90
CA ASP A 401 9.80 1.29 0.59
C ASP A 401 10.65 2.49 1.06
N LYS A 402 9.97 3.58 1.44
CA LYS A 402 10.56 4.81 1.97
C LYS A 402 9.60 5.52 2.93
N GLY A 403 10.10 6.57 3.56
CA GLY A 403 9.34 7.38 4.53
C GLY A 403 9.49 6.88 5.96
N ILE A 404 9.04 7.70 6.91
CA ILE A 404 9.19 7.46 8.35
C ILE A 404 7.80 7.30 8.98
N LEU A 405 7.54 6.13 9.58
CA LEU A 405 6.40 5.86 10.44
C LEU A 405 6.79 6.13 11.90
N GLN A 406 5.91 6.75 12.66
CA GLN A 406 6.09 7.01 14.09
C GLN A 406 4.84 6.62 14.87
N ILE A 407 5.04 6.07 16.06
CA ILE A 407 3.97 5.83 17.03
C ILE A 407 4.29 6.58 18.32
N TYR A 408 3.33 7.37 18.74
CA TYR A 408 3.34 8.13 19.98
C TYR A 408 2.25 7.61 20.91
N LEU A 409 2.56 7.50 22.19
CA LEU A 409 1.60 7.14 23.23
C LEU A 409 1.56 8.24 24.30
N GLY A 410 0.38 8.45 24.86
CA GLY A 410 0.17 9.24 26.07
C GLY A 410 -0.15 8.32 27.25
N ASN A 411 -0.17 8.90 28.45
CA ASN A 411 -0.71 8.24 29.63
C ASN A 411 -1.66 9.22 30.31
N ALA A 412 -2.95 9.00 30.14
CA ALA A 412 -4.00 9.84 30.71
C ALA A 412 -5.00 8.97 31.47
N ASP A 413 -5.65 9.54 32.48
CA ASP A 413 -6.64 8.84 33.28
C ASP A 413 -7.75 8.26 32.39
N GLY A 414 -7.96 6.94 32.45
CA GLY A 414 -8.93 6.22 31.62
C GLY A 414 -8.43 5.82 30.23
N PHE A 415 -7.21 6.18 29.85
CA PHE A 415 -6.57 5.82 28.57
C PHE A 415 -5.19 5.20 28.83
N PRO A 416 -5.14 3.98 29.38
CA PRO A 416 -3.87 3.36 29.75
C PRO A 416 -3.02 3.14 28.50
N TYR A 417 -1.81 3.71 28.53
CA TYR A 417 -0.90 3.75 27.38
C TYR A 417 -1.55 4.33 26.11
N GLY A 418 -2.49 5.25 26.26
CA GLY A 418 -3.16 5.95 25.18
C GLY A 418 -4.30 5.17 24.50
N LEU A 419 -4.60 3.96 24.98
CA LEU A 419 -5.65 3.13 24.39
C LEU A 419 -7.04 3.66 24.77
N ASN A 420 -7.86 3.96 23.76
CA ASN A 420 -9.30 4.15 23.95
C ASN A 420 -10.01 2.80 23.82
N LEU A 421 -10.46 2.25 24.95
CA LEU A 421 -11.15 0.95 24.99
C LEU A 421 -12.49 0.93 24.25
N ALA A 422 -13.12 2.09 24.02
CA ALA A 422 -14.37 2.19 23.27
C ALA A 422 -14.16 2.23 21.75
N ASP A 423 -13.02 2.76 21.29
CA ASP A 423 -12.64 2.83 19.89
C ASP A 423 -11.10 2.83 19.76
N GLY A 424 -10.53 1.67 19.45
CA GLY A 424 -9.08 1.52 19.30
C GLY A 424 -8.49 2.25 18.09
N MET A 425 -9.31 2.87 17.23
CA MET A 425 -8.83 3.74 16.14
C MET A 425 -8.80 5.23 16.54
N ASP A 426 -9.28 5.59 17.72
CA ASP A 426 -9.28 6.96 18.21
C ASP A 426 -7.87 7.40 18.64
N GLN A 427 -7.21 8.14 17.76
CA GLN A 427 -5.87 8.70 17.96
C GLN A 427 -5.84 9.99 18.80
N SER A 428 -6.75 10.12 19.76
CA SER A 428 -6.75 11.22 20.72
C SER A 428 -5.57 11.11 21.69
N TYR A 429 -5.34 9.93 22.27
CA TYR A 429 -4.30 9.69 23.28
C TYR A 429 -3.15 8.80 22.81
N PHE A 430 -3.19 8.36 21.55
CA PHE A 430 -2.05 7.83 20.81
C PHE A 430 -1.99 8.51 19.45
N ARG A 431 -0.85 8.51 18.76
CA ARG A 431 -0.76 9.07 17.40
C ARG A 431 0.14 8.23 16.51
N VAL A 432 -0.32 7.99 15.30
CA VAL A 432 0.46 7.41 14.22
C VAL A 432 0.71 8.46 13.17
N LEU A 433 1.97 8.81 12.95
CA LEU A 433 2.38 9.76 11.91
C LEU A 433 3.18 9.02 10.84
N TYR A 434 2.97 9.39 9.59
CA TYR A 434 3.78 8.89 8.47
C TYR A 434 4.23 10.04 7.59
N PHE A 435 5.56 10.16 7.44
CA PHE A 435 6.20 11.15 6.60
C PHE A 435 6.71 10.45 5.33
N PRO A 436 6.04 10.61 4.17
CA PRO A 436 6.39 9.87 2.95
C PRO A 436 7.73 10.30 2.34
N GLU A 437 8.10 11.57 2.51
CA GLU A 437 9.38 12.14 2.07
C GLU A 437 10.21 12.52 3.28
N VAL A 438 11.49 12.13 3.27
CA VAL A 438 12.41 12.33 4.40
C VAL A 438 13.36 13.48 4.10
N ILE A 439 13.34 14.49 4.96
CA ILE A 439 14.28 15.61 4.92
C ILE A 439 15.53 15.23 5.71
N TYR A 440 16.70 15.34 5.08
CA TYR A 440 17.99 15.07 5.73
C TYR A 440 18.73 16.34 6.17
N ASP A 441 18.25 17.51 5.74
CA ASP A 441 18.74 18.79 6.20
C ASP A 441 18.29 19.05 7.64
N LYS A 442 19.24 19.08 8.57
CA LYS A 442 18.96 19.30 9.99
C LYS A 442 18.38 20.68 10.27
N ASP A 443 18.69 21.68 9.45
CA ASP A 443 18.21 23.05 9.66
C ASP A 443 16.71 23.19 9.34
N ALA A 444 16.15 22.27 8.57
CA ALA A 444 14.72 22.16 8.28
C ALA A 444 13.95 21.32 9.32
N LEU A 445 14.65 20.70 10.29
CA LEU A 445 14.06 19.83 11.30
C LEU A 445 14.04 20.50 12.68
N VAL A 446 13.07 20.11 13.51
CA VAL A 446 13.09 20.41 14.93
C VAL A 446 14.26 19.66 15.57
N THR A 447 15.14 20.40 16.23
CA THR A 447 16.30 19.85 16.96
C THR A 447 16.24 20.14 18.46
N ASP A 448 15.36 21.03 18.87
CA ASP A 448 15.12 21.39 20.26
C ASP A 448 13.79 20.77 20.72
N PHE A 449 13.91 19.78 21.60
CA PHE A 449 12.81 19.05 22.19
C PHE A 449 12.78 19.24 23.71
N GLU A 450 13.31 20.35 24.22
CA GLU A 450 13.38 20.59 25.67
C GLU A 450 12.01 20.66 26.35
N PHE A 451 10.96 20.96 25.58
CA PHE A 451 9.56 20.98 26.00
C PHE A 451 8.99 19.58 26.33
N LEU A 452 9.66 18.50 25.92
CA LEU A 452 9.20 17.15 26.25
C LEU A 452 9.51 16.81 27.72
N PRO A 453 8.56 16.14 28.41
CA PRO A 453 8.80 15.69 29.77
C PRO A 453 9.98 14.72 29.81
N ILE A 454 10.76 14.83 30.89
CA ILE A 454 11.90 13.96 31.15
C ILE A 454 11.42 12.58 31.62
N ASP A 455 10.34 12.56 32.42
CA ASP A 455 9.77 11.33 32.93
C ASP A 455 8.98 10.58 31.85
N ARG A 456 9.39 9.35 31.58
CA ARG A 456 8.75 8.41 30.65
C ARG A 456 8.16 7.18 31.34
N SER A 457 8.18 7.12 32.68
CA SER A 457 7.82 5.94 33.47
C SER A 457 6.35 5.52 33.36
N GLY A 458 5.47 6.43 32.92
CA GLY A 458 4.05 6.14 32.66
C GLY A 458 3.75 5.44 31.32
N LEU A 459 4.77 5.10 30.54
CA LEU A 459 4.61 4.46 29.23
C LEU A 459 5.16 3.04 29.20
N PRO A 460 4.74 2.21 28.23
CA PRO A 460 5.19 0.83 28.13
C PRO A 460 6.71 0.71 28.00
N CYS A 461 7.37 1.66 27.34
CA CYS A 461 8.82 1.63 27.19
C CYS A 461 9.43 3.01 27.47
N SER A 462 10.45 3.01 28.34
CA SER A 462 11.30 4.17 28.62
C SER A 462 12.68 4.06 27.95
N ASP A 463 13.01 2.89 27.38
CA ASP A 463 14.28 2.65 26.71
C ASP A 463 14.43 3.45 25.42
N ILE A 464 15.69 3.67 25.06
CA ILE A 464 16.08 4.36 23.84
C ILE A 464 17.11 3.49 23.12
N ALA A 465 16.76 3.00 21.94
CA ALA A 465 17.64 2.07 21.21
C ALA A 465 17.47 2.20 19.69
N PRO A 466 18.58 2.12 18.91
CA PRO A 466 18.48 1.90 17.48
C PRO A 466 17.93 0.50 17.17
N ILE A 467 17.22 0.37 16.06
CA ILE A 467 16.55 -0.86 15.64
C ILE A 467 17.33 -1.54 14.50
N GLU A 468 17.50 -2.85 14.61
CA GLU A 468 17.88 -3.74 13.51
C GLU A 468 16.68 -4.57 13.02
N PHE A 469 16.67 -4.85 11.72
CA PHE A 469 15.60 -5.57 11.05
C PHE A 469 16.10 -6.85 10.39
N ASP A 470 15.32 -7.92 10.50
CA ASP A 470 15.52 -9.16 9.74
C ASP A 470 14.21 -9.61 9.10
N LEU A 471 14.24 -9.85 7.79
CA LEU A 471 13.18 -10.57 7.10
C LEU A 471 13.16 -12.02 7.57
N LYS A 472 11.99 -12.48 8.00
CA LYS A 472 11.70 -13.84 8.47
C LYS A 472 10.39 -14.33 7.87
N TYR A 473 10.12 -15.62 8.03
CA TYR A 473 8.89 -16.27 7.59
C TYR A 473 8.31 -17.08 8.75
N GLY A 474 7.00 -16.97 8.94
CA GLY A 474 6.31 -17.67 10.04
C GLY A 474 4.91 -18.10 9.62
N PRO A 475 4.43 -19.27 10.08
CA PRO A 475 3.04 -19.66 9.90
C PRO A 475 2.11 -18.81 10.79
N ILE A 476 0.81 -19.03 10.68
CA ILE A 476 -0.18 -18.33 11.50
C ILE A 476 0.09 -18.50 13.00
N SER A 477 -0.01 -17.42 13.77
CA SER A 477 0.07 -17.44 15.24
C SER A 477 -1.17 -18.07 15.85
N LYS A 478 -1.05 -18.72 17.02
CA LYS A 478 -2.20 -19.29 17.74
C LYS A 478 -3.22 -18.23 18.12
N GLY A 479 -2.79 -17.04 18.54
CA GLY A 479 -3.69 -15.96 18.92
C GLY A 479 -4.40 -15.26 17.76
N ASP A 480 -4.09 -15.55 16.49
CA ASP A 480 -4.78 -14.90 15.37
C ASP A 480 -6.17 -15.53 15.17
N TYR A 481 -7.23 -14.73 15.07
CA TYR A 481 -8.61 -15.19 14.93
C TYR A 481 -8.87 -16.18 13.76
N ARG A 482 -7.96 -16.23 12.77
CA ARG A 482 -8.05 -17.15 11.62
C ARG A 482 -7.47 -18.52 11.90
N PHE A 483 -6.82 -18.73 13.05
CA PHE A 483 -6.08 -19.95 13.39
C PHE A 483 -6.97 -21.19 13.29
N ASP A 484 -8.11 -21.17 13.99
CA ASP A 484 -9.04 -22.30 14.04
C ASP A 484 -9.56 -22.66 12.65
N GLN A 485 -9.95 -21.67 11.86
CA GLN A 485 -10.46 -21.90 10.50
C GLN A 485 -9.38 -22.52 9.59
N LEU A 486 -8.15 -22.00 9.62
CA LEU A 486 -7.09 -22.42 8.72
C LEU A 486 -6.48 -23.76 9.14
N LEU A 487 -6.31 -23.99 10.44
CA LEU A 487 -5.57 -25.14 10.97
C LEU A 487 -6.42 -26.21 11.68
N LEU A 488 -7.58 -25.87 12.25
CA LEU A 488 -8.44 -26.82 12.97
C LEU A 488 -9.73 -27.18 12.21
N GLY A 489 -10.08 -26.46 11.15
CA GLY A 489 -11.26 -26.77 10.34
C GLY A 489 -11.29 -28.24 9.89
N GLY A 490 -12.34 -28.98 10.27
CA GLY A 490 -12.55 -30.40 9.94
C GLY A 490 -11.86 -31.40 10.88
N SER A 491 -11.19 -30.94 11.94
CA SER A 491 -10.57 -31.79 12.96
C SER A 491 -11.60 -32.24 14.02
N ASP A 492 -11.38 -33.42 14.61
CA ASP A 492 -12.10 -33.85 15.81
C ASP A 492 -11.51 -33.22 17.08
N ASP A 493 -12.22 -33.33 18.21
CA ASP A 493 -11.84 -32.67 19.48
C ASP A 493 -10.45 -33.10 19.99
N ASN A 494 -10.07 -34.37 19.79
CA ASN A 494 -8.78 -34.88 20.22
C ASN A 494 -7.66 -34.34 19.33
N GLU A 495 -7.87 -34.33 18.00
CA GLU A 495 -6.94 -33.74 17.06
C GLU A 495 -6.75 -32.24 17.33
N ALA A 496 -7.85 -31.50 17.53
CA ALA A 496 -7.80 -30.07 17.84
C ALA A 496 -6.99 -29.78 19.11
N TYR A 497 -7.19 -30.59 20.16
CA TYR A 497 -6.43 -30.48 21.40
C TYR A 497 -4.92 -30.73 21.20
N GLU A 498 -4.55 -31.84 20.54
CA GLU A 498 -3.14 -32.16 20.28
C GLU A 498 -2.41 -31.06 19.49
N ILE A 499 -3.08 -30.44 18.53
CA ILE A 499 -2.54 -29.33 17.73
C ILE A 499 -2.36 -28.10 18.62
N THR A 500 -3.37 -27.76 19.40
CA THR A 500 -3.40 -26.55 20.23
C THR A 500 -2.34 -26.54 21.32
N GLU A 501 -1.93 -27.71 21.79
CA GLU A 501 -0.85 -27.91 22.75
C GLU A 501 0.54 -27.92 22.08
N ALA A 502 0.73 -28.67 21.00
CA ALA A 502 2.05 -28.84 20.38
C ALA A 502 2.48 -27.64 19.49
N TYR A 503 1.53 -26.84 19.01
CA TYR A 503 1.81 -25.76 18.06
C TYR A 503 2.57 -24.56 18.67
N PRO A 504 2.16 -23.98 19.81
CA PRO A 504 2.82 -22.79 20.38
C PRO A 504 4.26 -23.05 20.81
N GLU A 505 4.57 -24.27 21.27
CA GLU A 505 5.94 -24.68 21.61
C GLU A 505 6.89 -24.57 20.40
N LYS A 506 6.36 -24.81 19.20
CA LYS A 506 7.13 -24.80 17.95
C LYS A 506 7.11 -23.46 17.24
N PHE A 507 5.95 -22.82 17.24
CA PHE A 507 5.66 -21.61 16.46
C PHE A 507 5.12 -20.53 17.39
N SER A 508 6.05 -19.85 18.06
CA SER A 508 5.74 -18.67 18.86
C SER A 508 5.46 -17.47 17.95
N GLY A 509 4.34 -16.78 18.20
CA GLY A 509 4.02 -15.50 17.58
C GLY A 509 4.62 -14.29 18.29
N TYR A 510 5.34 -14.47 19.39
CA TYR A 510 5.95 -13.38 20.16
C TYR A 510 7.13 -12.70 19.43
N GLY A 511 7.54 -11.55 19.98
CA GLY A 511 8.60 -10.69 19.49
C GLY A 511 8.10 -9.46 18.73
N SER A 512 8.90 -8.39 18.78
CA SER A 512 8.59 -7.14 18.05
C SER A 512 8.78 -7.32 16.54
N LYS A 513 7.80 -6.91 15.73
CA LYS A 513 7.80 -7.14 14.27
C LYS A 513 6.85 -6.25 13.48
N LEU A 514 7.15 -6.11 12.18
CA LEU A 514 6.26 -5.59 11.14
C LEU A 514 5.68 -6.75 10.32
N GLY A 515 4.37 -6.77 10.11
CA GLY A 515 3.70 -7.78 9.30
C GLY A 515 3.71 -9.19 9.88
N GLY A 516 3.35 -10.18 9.07
CA GLY A 516 3.08 -11.54 9.54
C GLY A 516 1.75 -11.65 10.29
N TYR A 517 1.73 -12.48 11.33
CA TYR A 517 0.58 -12.72 12.20
C TYR A 517 0.85 -12.19 13.61
N PRO A 518 -0.11 -11.49 14.24
CA PRO A 518 0.04 -10.99 15.61
C PRO A 518 -0.02 -12.11 16.64
N GLU A 519 0.42 -11.80 17.84
CA GLU A 519 0.17 -12.60 19.04
C GLU A 519 -0.56 -11.75 20.08
N PHE A 520 -1.30 -12.43 20.95
CA PHE A 520 -2.06 -11.81 22.03
C PHE A 520 -1.91 -12.63 23.30
N VAL A 521 -1.97 -11.97 24.45
CA VAL A 521 -2.06 -12.64 25.76
C VAL A 521 -3.51 -13.02 26.06
N GLN A 522 -4.45 -12.19 25.61
CA GLN A 522 -5.89 -12.42 25.69
C GLN A 522 -6.46 -12.81 24.32
N GLY A 523 -7.70 -12.41 24.01
CA GLY A 523 -8.33 -12.66 22.71
C GLY A 523 -7.93 -11.63 21.65
N ASP A 524 -8.07 -12.00 20.38
CA ASP A 524 -7.82 -11.11 19.25
C ASP A 524 -8.92 -10.05 19.16
N PRO A 525 -8.62 -8.75 19.37
CA PRO A 525 -9.63 -7.69 19.37
C PRO A 525 -10.32 -7.58 18.01
N ARG A 526 -9.68 -8.02 16.92
CA ARG A 526 -10.24 -7.95 15.55
C ARG A 526 -11.44 -8.87 15.37
N GLU A 527 -11.65 -9.84 16.26
CA GLU A 527 -12.89 -10.60 16.33
C GLU A 527 -14.08 -9.69 16.66
N SER A 528 -13.90 -8.75 17.59
CA SER A 528 -14.95 -7.80 18.00
C SER A 528 -15.21 -6.69 16.96
N TYR A 529 -14.21 -6.36 16.12
CA TYR A 529 -14.36 -5.53 14.92
C TYR A 529 -14.86 -6.32 13.69
N GLN A 530 -15.14 -7.62 13.87
CA GLN A 530 -15.73 -8.62 12.98
C GLN A 530 -15.16 -8.68 11.56
N CYS A 531 -13.92 -9.18 11.44
CA CYS A 531 -13.36 -9.69 10.18
C CYS A 531 -13.82 -11.12 9.79
N PHE A 532 -14.89 -11.70 10.34
CA PHE A 532 -15.58 -12.92 9.82
C PHE A 532 -17.09 -12.88 10.20
N PRO A 533 -18.02 -13.60 9.50
CA PRO A 533 -19.45 -13.35 9.59
C PRO A 533 -20.10 -14.12 10.75
N SER A 534 -20.54 -13.43 11.82
CA SER A 534 -21.61 -13.97 12.68
C SER A 534 -22.18 -13.00 13.72
N ILE A 535 -23.35 -12.43 13.41
CA ILE A 535 -24.50 -12.37 14.34
C ILE A 535 -25.64 -13.12 13.64
N LYS A 536 -26.24 -14.09 14.33
CA LYS A 536 -27.35 -14.90 13.81
C LYS A 536 -28.66 -14.13 14.02
N LEU A 537 -29.35 -13.77 12.94
CA LEU A 537 -30.77 -13.40 12.97
C LEU A 537 -31.55 -14.31 12.02
N ASP A 538 -32.82 -14.54 12.36
CA ASP A 538 -33.70 -15.53 11.75
C ASP A 538 -33.64 -15.50 10.21
N ARG A 539 -33.40 -16.69 9.62
CA ARG A 539 -33.32 -16.98 8.16
C ARG A 539 -31.95 -16.82 7.47
N GLY A 540 -30.84 -17.00 8.20
CA GLY A 540 -29.62 -17.57 7.63
C GLY A 540 -28.85 -16.72 6.60
N THR A 541 -28.95 -15.39 6.66
CA THR A 541 -28.08 -14.47 5.89
C THR A 541 -27.39 -13.46 6.83
N TRP A 542 -26.09 -13.21 6.60
CA TRP A 542 -25.16 -12.48 7.48
C TRP A 542 -24.95 -11.03 6.99
N LYS A 543 -24.81 -10.02 7.87
CA LYS A 543 -24.49 -8.63 7.45
C LYS A 543 -23.56 -7.89 8.43
N MET A 544 -22.41 -7.41 7.94
CA MET A 544 -21.48 -6.50 8.63
C MET A 544 -22.09 -5.08 8.77
N ASP A 545 -21.86 -4.41 9.90
CA ASP A 545 -22.17 -2.99 10.09
C ASP A 545 -20.96 -2.12 9.71
N MET A 546 -20.80 -1.91 8.41
CA MET A 546 -19.67 -1.17 7.83
C MET A 546 -19.67 0.32 8.18
N ASP A 547 -20.83 0.86 8.55
CA ASP A 547 -20.97 2.26 8.92
C ASP A 547 -20.32 2.53 10.29
N LYS A 548 -20.40 1.58 11.23
CA LYS A 548 -19.79 1.69 12.57
C LYS A 548 -18.25 1.76 12.53
N ILE A 549 -17.60 1.10 11.58
CA ILE A 549 -16.13 1.09 11.41
C ILE A 549 -15.64 2.08 10.32
N GLY A 550 -16.54 2.94 9.83
CA GLY A 550 -16.21 3.98 8.85
C GLY A 550 -15.59 3.45 7.55
N TRP A 551 -16.06 2.29 7.07
CA TRP A 551 -15.62 1.68 5.82
C TRP A 551 -16.61 1.94 4.68
N GLN A 552 -16.12 2.53 3.59
CA GLN A 552 -16.94 2.89 2.41
C GLN A 552 -16.70 1.98 1.19
N GLY A 553 -15.83 0.97 1.32
CA GLY A 553 -15.48 0.03 0.24
C GLY A 553 -16.34 -1.25 0.26
N LYS A 554 -16.01 -2.23 -0.60
CA LYS A 554 -16.66 -3.55 -0.54
C LYS A 554 -16.20 -4.29 0.71
N ALA A 555 -17.08 -5.10 1.29
CA ALA A 555 -16.72 -5.95 2.43
C ALA A 555 -15.63 -6.97 2.11
N SER A 556 -15.58 -7.45 0.86
CA SER A 556 -14.51 -8.33 0.37
C SER A 556 -13.12 -7.70 0.37
N ASP A 557 -13.04 -6.37 0.44
CA ASP A 557 -11.79 -5.62 0.31
C ASP A 557 -11.25 -5.19 1.69
N PHE A 558 -11.96 -5.57 2.76
CA PHE A 558 -11.62 -5.25 4.14
C PHE A 558 -10.75 -6.36 4.74
N GLU A 559 -9.47 -6.07 4.97
CA GLU A 559 -8.52 -6.96 5.63
C GLU A 559 -7.62 -6.11 6.54
N PHE A 560 -7.55 -6.45 7.83
CA PHE A 560 -6.53 -5.89 8.72
C PHE A 560 -5.19 -6.61 8.55
N ILE A 561 -4.15 -5.83 8.37
CA ILE A 561 -2.75 -6.24 8.34
C ILE A 561 -2.11 -5.80 9.65
N LEU A 562 -1.26 -6.64 10.24
CA LEU A 562 -0.43 -6.25 11.39
C LEU A 562 0.57 -5.18 10.94
N LEU A 563 0.32 -3.92 11.28
CA LEU A 563 1.27 -2.85 10.99
C LEU A 563 2.53 -3.04 11.83
N LEU A 564 2.36 -3.18 13.14
CA LEU A 564 3.46 -3.32 14.10
C LEU A 564 3.00 -4.10 15.34
N GLN A 565 3.84 -5.00 15.83
CA GLN A 565 3.76 -5.63 17.14
C GLN A 565 4.97 -5.18 17.96
N LEU A 566 4.74 -4.77 19.20
CA LEU A 566 5.75 -4.34 20.17
C LEU A 566 5.67 -5.24 21.39
N ASP A 567 6.77 -5.93 21.65
CA ASP A 567 6.94 -6.92 22.70
C ASP A 567 8.17 -6.58 23.55
N ASP A 568 8.36 -7.33 24.64
CA ASP A 568 9.35 -7.14 25.69
C ASP A 568 10.82 -6.99 25.22
N GLY A 569 11.16 -7.47 24.02
CA GLY A 569 12.52 -7.45 23.47
C GLY A 569 13.17 -6.06 23.33
N PHE A 570 12.41 -4.97 23.49
CA PHE A 570 12.95 -3.61 23.58
C PHE A 570 12.88 -2.98 24.98
N GLY A 571 12.47 -3.72 26.01
CA GLY A 571 12.09 -3.16 27.32
C GLY A 571 10.67 -2.60 27.33
N PHE A 572 9.78 -3.13 26.49
CA PHE A 572 8.35 -2.82 26.58
C PHE A 572 7.71 -3.65 27.70
N GLU A 573 7.12 -2.97 28.68
CA GLU A 573 6.34 -3.55 29.76
C GLU A 573 4.88 -3.12 29.61
N TRP A 574 4.12 -3.93 28.85
CA TRP A 574 2.69 -3.75 28.69
C TRP A 574 1.95 -4.37 29.88
N GLY A 575 1.75 -3.61 30.95
CA GLY A 575 1.16 -4.16 32.19
C GLY A 575 1.96 -5.36 32.70
N SER A 576 1.28 -6.46 33.07
CA SER A 576 1.92 -7.69 33.55
C SER A 576 2.26 -8.64 32.39
N GLY A 577 3.37 -8.40 31.69
CA GLY A 577 3.89 -9.29 30.64
C GLY A 577 3.03 -9.33 29.37
N GLY A 578 2.52 -8.17 28.97
CA GLY A 578 1.64 -8.01 27.82
C GLY A 578 2.34 -7.74 26.49
N ILE A 579 1.52 -7.43 25.48
CA ILE A 579 1.98 -7.10 24.13
C ILE A 579 1.12 -6.00 23.51
N GLY A 580 1.74 -5.09 22.75
CA GLY A 580 1.06 -4.01 22.03
C GLY A 580 1.02 -4.27 20.53
N ASN A 581 -0.14 -4.09 19.92
CA ASN A 581 -0.38 -4.35 18.51
C ASN A 581 -1.03 -3.15 17.79
N PHE A 582 -0.55 -2.87 16.59
CA PHE A 582 -1.11 -1.86 15.69
C PHE A 582 -1.49 -2.53 14.38
N PHE A 583 -2.73 -2.32 13.94
CA PHE A 583 -3.29 -2.90 12.73
C PHE A 583 -3.73 -1.80 11.76
N ILE A 584 -3.56 -2.05 10.49
CA ILE A 584 -4.00 -1.13 9.43
C ILE A 584 -4.82 -1.88 8.40
N ARG A 585 -5.85 -1.24 7.86
CA ARG A 585 -6.62 -1.82 6.76
C ARG A 585 -5.72 -1.85 5.53
N LYS A 586 -5.72 -2.96 4.81
CA LYS A 586 -4.91 -3.16 3.59
C LYS A 586 -5.05 -2.01 2.59
N ALA A 587 -6.27 -1.55 2.35
CA ALA A 587 -6.54 -0.45 1.43
C ALA A 587 -5.92 0.89 1.88
N ASP A 588 -5.85 1.14 3.19
CA ASP A 588 -5.27 2.37 3.72
C ASP A 588 -3.75 2.30 3.70
N LEU A 589 -3.16 1.14 4.00
CA LEU A 589 -1.73 0.91 3.87
C LEU A 589 -1.24 1.16 2.44
N LEU A 590 -2.00 0.71 1.43
CA LEU A 590 -1.71 0.96 0.01
C LEU A 590 -1.83 2.44 -0.36
N LYS A 591 -2.74 3.19 0.29
CA LYS A 591 -2.91 4.64 0.11
C LYS A 591 -1.95 5.47 0.95
N ARG A 592 -1.18 4.85 1.85
CA ARG A 592 -0.34 5.51 2.86
C ARG A 592 -1.15 6.39 3.83
N ASP A 593 -2.38 5.98 4.11
CA ASP A 593 -3.25 6.64 5.08
C ASP A 593 -3.18 5.93 6.43
N PHE A 594 -2.55 6.55 7.41
CA PHE A 594 -2.36 5.99 8.76
C PHE A 594 -3.34 6.60 9.78
N SER A 595 -4.35 7.35 9.33
CA SER A 595 -5.32 8.02 10.21
C SER A 595 -6.27 7.07 10.93
N LYS A 596 -6.44 5.84 10.42
CA LYS A 596 -7.35 4.82 10.98
C LYS A 596 -6.63 3.52 11.37
N VAL A 597 -5.42 3.65 11.93
CA VAL A 597 -4.71 2.53 12.55
C VAL A 597 -5.47 2.11 13.81
N LEU A 598 -5.77 0.82 13.91
CA LEU A 598 -6.33 0.20 15.11
C LEU A 598 -5.19 -0.15 16.05
N TYR A 599 -5.24 0.37 17.27
CA TYR A 599 -4.32 0.07 18.35
C TYR A 599 -5.01 -0.78 19.40
N ASP A 600 -4.30 -1.79 19.89
CA ASP A 600 -4.69 -2.64 21.00
C ASP A 600 -3.45 -3.03 21.82
N TRP A 601 -3.65 -3.27 23.11
CA TRP A 601 -2.65 -3.96 23.93
C TRP A 601 -3.37 -4.82 24.97
N SER A 602 -2.75 -5.95 25.34
CA SER A 602 -3.29 -6.86 26.35
C SER A 602 -2.19 -7.40 27.24
N CYS A 603 -2.52 -7.74 28.49
CA CYS A 603 -1.62 -8.37 29.46
C CYS A 603 -2.32 -9.49 30.24
N MET A 604 -1.57 -10.20 31.08
CA MET A 604 -2.09 -11.31 31.91
C MET A 604 -3.07 -10.85 32.98
#